data_AF-A0AA47IQ80-F1
#
_entry.id   AF-A0AA47IQ80-F1
#
_cell.length_a   1.000
_cell.length_b   1.000
_cell.length_c   1.000
_cell.angle_alpha   90.00
_cell.angle_beta   90.00
_cell.angle_gamma   90.00
#
_symmetry.space_group_name_H-M   'P 1'
#
loop_
_entity.id
_entity.type
_entity.pdbx_description
1 polymer ?
#
loop_
_entity_poly.entity_id
_entity_poly.type
_entity_poly.pdbx_seq_one_letter_code
_entity_poly.pdbx_strand_id
1 'polypeptide(L)'
;MSAPGAGILLALSGDDADILRVLSQAGSGLCIVRRCADLPELLSAGMAGLASFALLDTGFDEIDRTVLDRLTRAGLSGLLLVEAREEERWRSAGWPILRRDTAPSRICSTVQDLVRRSLTDVGASGPSTAGPSTAGPAPGALGAVVPETPVGPAATNDDWLSAATPASAGSGGAAQETAWLEELWLQSTGPDADGKPPVPPQPALSGNDPSGLADCEQQEIREPATVSAADAAGQGRIVLVWGPHGAPGRSTVAASLAHGLAGSGGAILVDADVEAPSLVQILGMPEDSSALAGAARLATHGRLDAESFQRVLAPVEDGLSLLGGLGRAGRWRELPPAAMTEVWLQCRRAAAWTVVDVAGGAIDNDIDDFTLEPGRGAVTADLVSHADVVLVVGGADPVGVRRLLQLLDEVGSSVTPAGRIEVVVNRVRASAAGPSPQQALREALSRFGGLEDIVLLPDDPATADACLLQGRSIMEGAPASALGKAMSALVDRIDPQTAAVRKARSSSRPLLRRLKCLKRRGREQRRTTGSAGRATAAGGRSRRGVRAQRGRRRKGGRAVTSGAESRAPERPAYSTRQSQTAVPPSTPPPVQPPSPPQAMRDGPSPWPGAGPASFGERG
;
A
#
# COMPACT_ATOMS: atom_id res chain seq x y z
N MET A 1 -46.28 -29.11 0.16
CA MET A 1 -45.80 -27.76 0.50
C MET A 1 -44.34 -27.73 0.12
N SER A 2 -44.00 -27.16 -1.04
CA SER A 2 -42.61 -27.06 -1.49
C SER A 2 -41.86 -26.13 -0.56
N ALA A 3 -40.63 -26.48 -0.18
CA ALA A 3 -39.75 -25.60 0.57
C ALA A 3 -39.68 -24.21 -0.12
N PRO A 4 -39.61 -23.10 0.63
CA PRO A 4 -39.40 -21.79 0.01
C PRO A 4 -38.11 -21.88 -0.82
N GLY A 5 -38.23 -21.73 -2.14
CA GLY A 5 -37.08 -21.76 -3.03
C GLY A 5 -36.12 -20.62 -2.67
N ALA A 6 -34.82 -20.83 -2.92
CA ALA A 6 -33.84 -19.77 -2.68
C ALA A 6 -34.17 -18.55 -3.54
N GLY A 7 -34.31 -17.39 -2.90
CA GLY A 7 -34.62 -16.14 -3.58
C GLY A 7 -33.43 -15.64 -4.40
N ILE A 8 -33.68 -15.30 -5.67
CA ILE A 8 -32.66 -14.81 -6.62
C ILE A 8 -33.04 -13.42 -7.14
N LEU A 9 -32.07 -12.50 -7.14
CA LEU A 9 -32.11 -11.26 -7.94
C LEU A 9 -31.43 -11.48 -9.28
N LEU A 10 -32.04 -10.96 -10.35
CA LEU A 10 -31.47 -10.99 -11.69
C LEU A 10 -31.17 -9.57 -12.16
N ALA A 11 -29.94 -9.34 -12.60
CA ALA A 11 -29.54 -8.11 -13.28
C ALA A 11 -28.71 -8.50 -14.52
N LEU A 12 -29.42 -8.70 -15.62
CA LEU A 12 -28.88 -9.18 -16.89
C LEU A 12 -29.14 -8.14 -17.97
N SER A 13 -28.18 -7.93 -18.85
CA SER A 13 -28.35 -7.12 -20.06
C SER A 13 -28.94 -7.99 -21.19
N GLY A 14 -29.49 -7.35 -22.23
CA GLY A 14 -29.92 -8.05 -23.45
C GLY A 14 -31.08 -9.05 -23.27
N ASP A 15 -31.12 -10.08 -24.11
CA ASP A 15 -32.15 -11.13 -24.08
C ASP A 15 -31.78 -12.22 -23.05
N ASP A 16 -32.58 -12.31 -21.99
CA ASP A 16 -32.43 -13.26 -20.88
C ASP A 16 -33.56 -14.31 -20.84
N ALA A 17 -34.42 -14.37 -21.87
CA ALA A 17 -35.64 -15.19 -21.86
C ALA A 17 -35.37 -16.68 -21.64
N ASP A 18 -34.30 -17.22 -22.22
CA ASP A 18 -33.94 -18.62 -22.07
C ASP A 18 -33.39 -18.93 -20.67
N ILE A 19 -32.62 -18.01 -20.07
CA ILE A 19 -32.13 -18.14 -18.70
C ILE A 19 -33.31 -18.10 -17.73
N LEU A 20 -34.24 -17.16 -17.91
CA LEU A 20 -35.46 -17.06 -17.10
C LEU A 20 -36.31 -18.31 -17.19
N ARG A 21 -36.50 -18.84 -18.41
CA ARG A 21 -37.31 -20.05 -18.64
C ARG A 21 -36.74 -21.22 -17.86
N VAL A 22 -35.42 -21.41 -17.85
CA VAL A 22 -34.77 -22.50 -17.13
C VAL A 22 -34.80 -22.29 -15.61
N LEU A 23 -34.55 -21.07 -15.13
CA LEU A 23 -34.57 -20.78 -13.69
C LEU A 23 -35.98 -20.92 -13.09
N SER A 24 -37.02 -20.55 -13.84
CA SER A 24 -38.43 -20.63 -13.42
C SER A 24 -39.07 -22.01 -13.63
N GLN A 25 -38.34 -23.00 -14.17
CA GLN A 25 -38.89 -24.34 -14.35
C GLN A 25 -39.26 -24.98 -13.01
N ALA A 26 -40.43 -25.61 -12.98
CA ALA A 26 -40.89 -26.35 -11.80
C ALA A 26 -39.88 -27.44 -11.43
N GLY A 27 -39.39 -27.40 -10.19
CA GLY A 27 -38.36 -28.32 -9.69
C GLY A 27 -36.93 -27.76 -9.69
N SER A 28 -36.72 -26.52 -10.16
CA SER A 28 -35.41 -25.86 -10.06
C SER A 28 -34.99 -25.57 -8.61
N GLY A 29 -35.95 -25.44 -7.69
CA GLY A 29 -35.69 -25.05 -6.29
C GLY A 29 -35.30 -23.58 -6.13
N LEU A 30 -35.37 -22.79 -7.20
CA LEU A 30 -35.00 -21.39 -7.25
C LEU A 30 -36.27 -20.53 -7.43
N CYS A 31 -36.31 -19.37 -6.79
CA CYS A 31 -37.40 -18.41 -6.92
C CYS A 31 -36.82 -17.07 -7.37
N ILE A 32 -37.20 -16.62 -8.57
CA ILE A 32 -36.83 -15.28 -9.02
C ILE A 32 -37.68 -14.28 -8.25
N VAL A 33 -37.05 -13.53 -7.36
CA VAL A 33 -37.73 -12.54 -6.52
C VAL A 33 -37.94 -11.26 -7.30
N ARG A 34 -36.91 -10.84 -8.04
CA ARG A 34 -36.93 -9.58 -8.78
C ARG A 34 -35.97 -9.62 -9.97
N ARG A 35 -36.41 -8.98 -11.05
CA ARG A 35 -35.55 -8.61 -12.19
C ARG A 35 -35.28 -7.13 -12.05
N CYS A 36 -34.04 -6.78 -11.73
CA CYS A 36 -33.62 -5.41 -11.53
C CYS A 36 -33.34 -4.77 -12.89
N ALA A 37 -33.89 -3.58 -13.10
CA ALA A 37 -33.71 -2.79 -14.31
C ALA A 37 -32.43 -1.95 -14.27
N ASP A 38 -32.00 -1.55 -13.08
CA ASP A 38 -30.81 -0.72 -12.86
C ASP A 38 -30.07 -1.09 -11.55
N LEU A 39 -28.90 -0.48 -11.37
CA LEU A 39 -28.05 -0.68 -10.19
C LEU A 39 -28.72 -0.22 -8.88
N PRO A 40 -29.37 0.96 -8.80
CA PRO A 40 -30.10 1.38 -7.60
C PRO A 40 -31.17 0.37 -7.16
N GLU A 41 -31.92 -0.22 -8.08
CA GLU A 41 -32.91 -1.24 -7.79
C GLU A 41 -32.26 -2.53 -7.26
N LEU A 42 -31.13 -2.95 -7.86
CA LEU A 42 -30.35 -4.11 -7.41
C LEU A 42 -29.83 -3.92 -5.98
N LEU A 43 -29.18 -2.79 -5.71
CA LEU A 43 -28.65 -2.48 -4.37
C LEU A 43 -29.78 -2.37 -3.34
N SER A 44 -30.87 -1.70 -3.67
CA SER A 44 -32.03 -1.56 -2.77
C SER A 44 -32.65 -2.91 -2.44
N ALA A 45 -32.82 -3.79 -3.44
CA ALA A 45 -33.36 -5.13 -3.24
C ALA A 45 -32.42 -6.04 -2.42
N GLY A 46 -31.11 -5.94 -2.67
CA GLY A 46 -30.09 -6.67 -1.93
C GLY A 46 -30.02 -6.24 -0.47
N MET A 47 -29.92 -4.93 -0.21
CA MET A 47 -29.86 -4.37 1.15
C MET A 47 -31.14 -4.61 1.95
N ALA A 48 -32.30 -4.67 1.29
CA ALA A 48 -33.56 -5.04 1.93
C ALA A 48 -33.65 -6.55 2.26
N GLY A 49 -32.65 -7.36 1.88
CA GLY A 49 -32.62 -8.80 2.15
C GLY A 49 -33.70 -9.57 1.40
N LEU A 50 -34.14 -9.08 0.23
CA LEU A 50 -35.20 -9.73 -0.55
C LEU A 50 -34.78 -11.08 -1.12
N ALA A 51 -33.48 -11.32 -1.23
CA ALA A 51 -32.88 -12.52 -1.79
C ALA A 51 -31.54 -12.81 -1.09
N SER A 52 -31.12 -14.07 -1.12
CA SER A 52 -29.79 -14.50 -0.65
C SER A 52 -28.82 -14.75 -1.80
N PHE A 53 -29.30 -14.72 -3.05
CA PHE A 53 -28.49 -14.98 -4.22
C PHE A 53 -28.72 -13.94 -5.34
N ALA A 54 -27.69 -13.63 -6.12
CA ALA A 54 -27.77 -12.78 -7.30
C ALA A 54 -27.09 -13.40 -8.54
N LEU A 55 -27.73 -13.28 -9.71
CA LEU A 55 -27.13 -13.60 -11.01
C LEU A 55 -26.99 -12.31 -11.81
N LEU A 56 -25.75 -11.91 -12.07
CA LEU A 56 -25.42 -10.65 -12.73
C LEU A 56 -24.65 -10.92 -14.02
N ASP A 57 -24.73 -10.03 -15.01
CA ASP A 57 -23.79 -10.02 -16.13
C ASP A 57 -22.96 -8.73 -16.22
N THR A 58 -21.78 -8.80 -16.84
CA THR A 58 -20.87 -7.64 -16.98
C THR A 58 -21.35 -6.60 -17.97
N GLY A 59 -22.40 -6.89 -18.75
CA GLY A 59 -23.03 -5.92 -19.64
C GLY A 59 -24.15 -5.12 -18.96
N PHE A 60 -24.53 -5.48 -17.73
CA PHE A 60 -25.46 -4.71 -16.91
C PHE A 60 -24.78 -3.41 -16.49
N ASP A 61 -25.53 -2.31 -16.60
CA ASP A 61 -24.95 -0.98 -16.46
C ASP A 61 -24.34 -0.76 -15.07
N GLU A 62 -23.20 -0.07 -15.05
CA GLU A 62 -22.49 0.33 -13.83
C GLU A 62 -22.07 -0.82 -12.86
N ILE A 63 -22.00 -2.09 -13.30
CA ILE A 63 -21.44 -3.17 -12.47
C ILE A 63 -19.92 -3.01 -12.34
N ASP A 64 -19.46 -2.89 -11.11
CA ASP A 64 -18.04 -2.87 -10.74
C ASP A 64 -17.74 -3.75 -9.51
N ARG A 65 -16.45 -3.90 -9.17
CA ARG A 65 -16.04 -4.70 -8.00
C ARG A 65 -16.59 -4.18 -6.68
N THR A 66 -16.78 -2.87 -6.56
CA THR A 66 -17.30 -2.27 -5.33
C THR A 66 -18.77 -2.59 -5.14
N VAL A 67 -19.55 -2.69 -6.23
CA VAL A 67 -20.93 -3.15 -6.21
C VAL A 67 -21.01 -4.61 -5.75
N LEU A 68 -20.19 -5.49 -6.32
CA LEU A 68 -20.16 -6.91 -5.93
C LEU A 68 -19.81 -7.10 -4.45
N ASP A 69 -18.84 -6.34 -3.96
CA ASP A 69 -18.43 -6.37 -2.56
C ASP A 69 -19.54 -5.82 -1.63
N ARG A 70 -20.22 -4.73 -2.01
CA ARG A 70 -21.40 -4.23 -1.28
C ARG A 70 -22.52 -5.25 -1.20
N LEU A 71 -22.83 -5.94 -2.31
CA LEU A 71 -23.85 -6.99 -2.34
C LEU A 71 -23.44 -8.17 -1.45
N THR A 72 -22.16 -8.53 -1.44
CA THR A 72 -21.62 -9.56 -0.55
C THR A 72 -21.78 -9.19 0.91
N ARG A 73 -21.49 -7.93 1.28
CA ARG A 73 -21.69 -7.39 2.64
C ARG A 73 -23.17 -7.28 3.03
N ALA A 74 -24.06 -7.08 2.05
CA ALA A 74 -25.51 -7.18 2.25
C ALA A 74 -26.00 -8.63 2.44
N GLY A 75 -25.11 -9.63 2.36
CA GLY A 75 -25.44 -11.04 2.60
C GLY A 75 -25.78 -11.83 1.33
N LEU A 76 -25.57 -11.27 0.14
CA LEU A 76 -25.80 -11.98 -1.12
C LEU A 76 -24.56 -12.77 -1.52
N SER A 77 -24.76 -14.04 -1.85
CA SER A 77 -23.83 -14.78 -2.70
C SER A 77 -24.23 -14.58 -4.17
N GLY A 78 -23.31 -14.73 -5.11
CA GLY A 78 -23.72 -14.56 -6.51
C GLY A 78 -22.87 -15.28 -7.54
N LEU A 79 -23.34 -15.20 -8.78
CA LEU A 79 -22.66 -15.70 -9.97
C LEU A 79 -22.59 -14.56 -10.98
N LEU A 80 -21.39 -14.30 -11.50
CA LEU A 80 -21.14 -13.29 -12.52
C LEU A 80 -21.01 -13.93 -13.90
N LEU A 81 -21.84 -13.50 -14.85
CA LEU A 81 -21.76 -13.87 -16.26
C LEU A 81 -20.89 -12.87 -17.00
N VAL A 82 -19.78 -13.33 -17.56
CA VAL A 82 -18.78 -12.48 -18.21
C VAL A 82 -18.67 -12.80 -19.69
N GLU A 83 -18.25 -11.83 -20.48
CA GLU A 83 -17.81 -12.09 -21.85
C GLU A 83 -16.50 -12.91 -21.85
N ALA A 84 -16.29 -13.75 -22.86
CA ALA A 84 -15.14 -14.68 -22.91
C ALA A 84 -13.76 -13.98 -22.76
N ARG A 85 -13.65 -12.75 -23.28
CA ARG A 85 -12.43 -11.92 -23.18
C ARG A 85 -12.19 -11.32 -21.80
N GLU A 86 -13.19 -11.35 -20.92
CA GLU A 86 -13.17 -10.69 -19.61
C GLU A 86 -13.04 -11.67 -18.44
N GLU A 87 -12.98 -12.98 -18.70
CA GLU A 87 -12.89 -14.00 -17.65
C GLU A 87 -11.73 -13.76 -16.69
N GLU A 88 -10.50 -13.61 -17.21
CA GLU A 88 -9.30 -13.36 -16.41
C GLU A 88 -9.46 -12.11 -15.53
N ARG A 89 -10.08 -11.07 -16.10
CA ARG A 89 -10.25 -9.75 -15.49
C ARG A 89 -11.12 -9.78 -14.25
N TRP A 90 -12.11 -10.68 -14.18
CA TRP A 90 -13.03 -10.74 -13.06
C TRP A 90 -12.70 -11.83 -12.04
N ARG A 91 -11.73 -12.72 -12.30
CA ARG A 91 -11.45 -13.87 -11.41
C ARG A 91 -11.20 -13.52 -9.95
N SER A 92 -10.60 -12.35 -9.70
CA SER A 92 -10.29 -11.85 -8.35
C SER A 92 -11.43 -11.01 -7.74
N ALA A 93 -12.60 -10.92 -8.38
CA ALA A 93 -13.73 -10.13 -7.89
C ALA A 93 -14.50 -10.80 -6.75
N GLY A 94 -14.13 -12.03 -6.38
CA GLY A 94 -14.70 -12.77 -5.24
C GLY A 94 -15.94 -13.60 -5.57
N TRP A 95 -16.62 -13.34 -6.69
CA TRP A 95 -17.75 -14.15 -7.15
C TRP A 95 -17.31 -15.20 -8.18
N PRO A 96 -17.88 -16.42 -8.14
CA PRO A 96 -17.77 -17.37 -9.23
C PRO A 96 -18.17 -16.74 -10.57
N ILE A 97 -17.51 -17.17 -11.64
CA ILE A 97 -17.71 -16.63 -12.99
C ILE A 97 -18.08 -17.74 -13.96
N LEU A 98 -19.02 -17.45 -14.85
CA LEU A 98 -19.28 -18.25 -16.05
C LEU A 98 -19.30 -17.35 -17.28
N ARG A 99 -19.02 -17.94 -18.45
CA ARG A 99 -19.21 -17.22 -19.70
C ARG A 99 -20.68 -16.96 -19.96
N ARG A 100 -20.99 -15.80 -20.50
CA ARG A 100 -22.36 -15.43 -20.89
C ARG A 100 -22.94 -16.35 -21.97
N ASP A 101 -22.13 -16.89 -22.87
CA ASP A 101 -22.54 -17.85 -23.91
C ASP A 101 -22.68 -19.29 -23.41
N THR A 102 -22.51 -19.52 -22.10
CA THR A 102 -22.73 -20.82 -21.48
C THR A 102 -24.20 -21.22 -21.58
N ALA A 103 -24.47 -22.50 -21.86
CA ALA A 103 -25.84 -23.01 -21.94
C ALA A 103 -26.66 -22.68 -20.66
N PRO A 104 -27.91 -22.18 -20.79
CA PRO A 104 -28.74 -21.80 -19.65
C PRO A 104 -28.96 -22.91 -18.61
N SER A 105 -28.99 -24.17 -19.05
CA SER A 105 -29.06 -25.34 -18.16
C SER A 105 -27.84 -25.46 -17.25
N ARG A 106 -26.65 -25.16 -17.77
CA ARG A 106 -25.41 -25.18 -16.99
C ARG A 106 -25.36 -24.00 -16.00
N ILE A 107 -25.76 -22.81 -16.42
CA ILE A 107 -25.91 -21.64 -15.51
C ILE A 107 -26.83 -22.00 -14.34
N CYS A 108 -28.01 -22.55 -14.63
CA CYS A 108 -28.96 -22.98 -13.60
C CYS A 108 -28.36 -24.02 -12.64
N SER A 109 -27.69 -25.05 -13.16
CA SER A 109 -27.04 -26.08 -12.33
C SER A 109 -25.97 -25.48 -11.40
N THR A 110 -25.18 -24.54 -11.90
CA THR A 110 -24.15 -23.85 -11.09
C THR A 110 -24.78 -23.00 -10.00
N VAL A 111 -25.85 -22.26 -10.30
CA VAL A 111 -26.59 -21.50 -9.28
C VAL A 111 -27.17 -22.43 -8.22
N GLN A 112 -27.75 -23.57 -8.60
CA GLN A 112 -28.26 -24.57 -7.67
C GLN A 112 -27.15 -25.16 -6.77
N ASP A 113 -25.97 -25.42 -7.33
CA ASP A 113 -24.81 -25.90 -6.58
C ASP A 113 -24.34 -24.88 -5.56
N LEU A 114 -24.24 -23.61 -5.97
CA LEU A 114 -23.84 -22.51 -5.09
C LEU A 114 -24.85 -22.30 -3.96
N VAL A 115 -26.14 -22.26 -4.27
CA VAL A 115 -27.22 -22.17 -3.27
C VAL A 115 -27.13 -23.33 -2.27
N ARG A 116 -26.92 -24.57 -2.75
CA ARG A 116 -26.77 -25.73 -1.85
C ARG A 116 -25.55 -25.61 -0.94
N ARG A 117 -24.42 -25.11 -1.44
CA ARG A 117 -23.20 -24.89 -0.63
C ARG A 117 -23.40 -23.80 0.42
N SER A 118 -24.05 -22.69 0.07
CA SER A 118 -24.35 -21.63 1.03
C SER A 118 -25.27 -22.10 2.16
N LEU A 119 -26.24 -22.98 1.87
CA LEU A 119 -27.09 -23.59 2.90
C LEU A 119 -26.31 -24.53 3.85
N THR A 120 -25.26 -25.20 3.38
CA THR A 120 -24.40 -26.04 4.23
C THR A 120 -23.44 -25.23 5.10
N ASP A 121 -22.98 -24.08 4.62
CA ASP A 121 -22.01 -23.23 5.34
C ASP A 121 -22.67 -22.48 6.51
N VAL A 122 -23.92 -22.04 6.33
CA VAL A 122 -24.77 -21.48 7.40
C VAL A 122 -25.09 -22.52 8.50
N GLY A 123 -25.01 -23.82 8.20
CA GLY A 123 -25.19 -24.90 9.17
C GLY A 123 -23.95 -25.22 10.03
N ALA A 124 -22.75 -24.85 9.55
CA ALA A 124 -21.49 -25.06 10.28
C ALA A 124 -21.10 -23.83 11.13
N SER A 125 -21.54 -22.64 10.74
CA SER A 125 -21.35 -21.39 11.47
C SER A 125 -22.61 -21.04 12.29
N GLY A 126 -22.77 -21.68 13.45
CA GLY A 126 -23.88 -21.36 14.37
C GLY A 126 -23.82 -19.91 14.91
N PRO A 127 -24.96 -19.27 15.21
CA PRO A 127 -25.00 -17.86 15.60
C PRO A 127 -24.46 -17.64 17.02
N SER A 128 -23.39 -16.87 17.14
CA SER A 128 -22.98 -16.22 18.40
C SER A 128 -23.96 -15.10 18.73
N THR A 129 -25.05 -15.43 19.41
CA THR A 129 -25.97 -14.44 19.98
C THR A 129 -25.33 -13.78 21.21
N ALA A 130 -24.74 -12.60 21.02
CA ALA A 130 -24.51 -11.64 22.09
C ALA A 130 -25.37 -10.40 21.80
N GLY A 131 -26.64 -10.44 22.22
CA GLY A 131 -27.49 -9.26 22.37
C GLY A 131 -27.74 -9.01 23.86
N PRO A 132 -27.68 -7.77 24.36
CA PRO A 132 -27.93 -7.49 25.76
C PRO A 132 -29.43 -7.56 26.07
N SER A 133 -29.76 -8.29 27.12
CA SER A 133 -31.09 -8.47 27.68
C SER A 133 -31.60 -7.18 28.35
N THR A 134 -32.77 -6.70 27.96
CA THR A 134 -33.67 -6.00 28.88
C THR A 134 -35.11 -6.49 28.67
N ALA A 135 -35.64 -7.14 29.71
CA ALA A 135 -37.00 -7.65 29.75
C ALA A 135 -37.84 -6.86 30.77
N GLY A 136 -39.01 -6.41 30.30
CA GLY A 136 -40.24 -6.25 31.10
C GLY A 136 -40.68 -4.81 31.43
N PRO A 137 -41.96 -4.62 31.79
CA PRO A 137 -43.13 -4.83 30.93
C PRO A 137 -44.07 -3.59 30.88
N ALA A 138 -44.99 -3.56 29.93
CA ALA A 138 -46.06 -2.55 29.82
C ALA A 138 -47.03 -2.58 31.03
N PRO A 139 -47.73 -1.47 31.33
CA PRO A 139 -49.14 -1.41 30.88
C PRO A 139 -49.69 0.00 30.55
N GLY A 140 -50.80 0.03 29.81
CA GLY A 140 -51.94 0.92 30.11
C GLY A 140 -52.13 2.16 29.23
N ALA A 141 -53.27 2.18 28.53
CA ALA A 141 -53.77 3.26 27.68
C ALA A 141 -54.14 4.55 28.42
N LEU A 142 -54.08 5.70 27.72
CA LEU A 142 -55.15 6.73 27.55
C LEU A 142 -54.57 8.08 27.07
N GLY A 143 -55.28 8.72 26.14
CA GLY A 143 -55.43 10.19 26.13
C GLY A 143 -54.54 11.00 25.19
N ALA A 144 -55.15 11.50 24.11
CA ALA A 144 -54.67 12.61 23.30
C ALA A 144 -54.38 13.87 24.14
N VAL A 145 -53.46 14.73 23.68
CA VAL A 145 -53.54 16.21 23.64
C VAL A 145 -52.23 16.76 23.04
N VAL A 146 -52.37 17.61 22.02
CA VAL A 146 -51.36 18.57 21.54
C VAL A 146 -51.41 19.79 22.46
N PRO A 147 -50.28 20.37 22.90
CA PRO A 147 -50.03 21.75 22.46
C PRO A 147 -48.56 22.18 22.28
N GLU A 148 -48.50 23.26 21.52
CA GLU A 148 -47.48 24.24 21.16
C GLU A 148 -46.29 24.55 22.08
N THR A 149 -45.26 25.05 21.39
CA THR A 149 -44.09 25.82 21.85
C THR A 149 -44.39 26.91 22.89
N PRO A 150 -43.41 27.22 23.75
CA PRO A 150 -42.88 28.60 23.74
C PRO A 150 -41.36 28.75 23.97
N VAL A 151 -40.84 29.80 23.32
CA VAL A 151 -39.75 30.75 23.63
C VAL A 151 -38.94 30.57 24.94
N GLY A 152 -37.59 30.61 24.83
CA GLY A 152 -36.57 30.54 25.91
C GLY A 152 -36.42 31.83 26.76
N PRO A 153 -35.24 32.19 27.35
CA PRO A 153 -33.89 31.58 27.27
C PRO A 153 -33.15 31.43 28.63
N ALA A 154 -32.00 30.72 28.68
CA ALA A 154 -30.88 31.02 29.59
C ALA A 154 -29.61 30.25 29.19
N ALA A 155 -28.50 30.98 29.21
CA ALA A 155 -27.18 30.62 28.71
C ALA A 155 -26.45 29.54 29.53
N THR A 156 -25.66 28.71 28.85
CA THR A 156 -24.28 28.42 29.24
C THR A 156 -23.42 28.19 28.00
N ASN A 157 -22.20 28.69 28.14
CA ASN A 157 -21.16 28.94 27.16
C ASN A 157 -20.41 27.65 26.83
N ASP A 158 -20.08 27.40 25.56
CA ASP A 158 -18.75 26.89 25.18
C ASP A 158 -18.55 27.11 23.67
N ASP A 159 -17.74 28.12 23.40
CA ASP A 159 -17.35 28.66 22.10
C ASP A 159 -16.02 28.03 21.72
N TRP A 160 -15.99 27.09 20.77
CA TRP A 160 -14.78 26.65 20.05
C TRP A 160 -15.17 26.02 18.71
N LEU A 161 -15.36 26.83 17.67
CA LEU A 161 -15.21 26.49 16.23
C LEU A 161 -15.67 27.68 15.36
N SER A 162 -14.73 28.47 14.85
CA SER A 162 -14.85 29.17 13.55
C SER A 162 -13.53 29.81 13.13
N ALA A 163 -12.82 29.14 12.23
CA ALA A 163 -11.96 29.80 11.26
C ALA A 163 -12.35 29.26 9.88
N ALA A 164 -13.28 29.98 9.25
CA ALA A 164 -13.60 29.83 7.84
C ALA A 164 -12.33 30.12 7.01
N THR A 165 -11.94 29.19 6.15
CA THR A 165 -10.89 29.40 5.16
C THR A 165 -11.56 29.83 3.84
N PRO A 166 -11.08 30.87 3.15
CA PRO A 166 -11.77 31.41 1.98
C PRO A 166 -11.64 30.48 0.77
N ALA A 167 -12.68 30.45 -0.06
CA ALA A 167 -12.69 29.76 -1.35
C ALA A 167 -11.57 30.32 -2.25
N SER A 168 -10.57 29.49 -2.55
CA SER A 168 -9.62 29.77 -3.62
C SER A 168 -10.13 29.17 -4.92
N ALA A 169 -10.49 30.06 -5.85
CA ALA A 169 -10.74 29.74 -7.24
C ALA A 169 -9.46 29.19 -7.88
N GLY A 170 -9.53 27.95 -8.36
CA GLY A 170 -8.46 27.26 -9.05
C GLY A 170 -8.98 26.01 -9.76
N SER A 171 -10.06 26.13 -10.53
CA SER A 171 -10.68 25.00 -11.25
C SER A 171 -9.95 24.62 -12.56
N GLY A 172 -8.65 24.94 -12.68
CA GLY A 172 -7.85 24.63 -13.86
C GLY A 172 -7.24 23.23 -13.85
N GLY A 173 -6.78 22.76 -12.68
CA GLY A 173 -6.04 21.48 -12.58
C GLY A 173 -6.93 20.25 -12.74
N ALA A 174 -8.10 20.21 -12.09
CA ALA A 174 -8.99 19.05 -12.13
C ALA A 174 -9.58 18.77 -13.53
N ALA A 175 -9.82 19.82 -14.32
CA ALA A 175 -10.32 19.70 -15.69
C ALA A 175 -9.22 19.25 -16.69
N GLN A 176 -7.97 19.68 -16.46
CA GLN A 176 -6.82 19.22 -17.23
C GLN A 176 -6.41 17.78 -16.87
N GLU A 177 -6.59 17.38 -15.61
CA GLU A 177 -6.41 16.01 -15.12
C GLU A 177 -7.44 15.04 -15.72
N THR A 178 -8.72 15.44 -15.86
CA THR A 178 -9.71 14.64 -16.59
C THR A 178 -9.40 14.55 -18.09
N ALA A 179 -8.90 15.63 -18.70
CA ALA A 179 -8.54 15.65 -20.12
C ALA A 179 -7.34 14.74 -20.45
N TRP A 180 -6.29 14.71 -19.61
CA TRP A 180 -5.17 13.79 -19.78
C TRP A 180 -5.58 12.32 -19.61
N LEU A 181 -6.51 12.04 -18.69
CA LEU A 181 -7.08 10.70 -18.49
C LEU A 181 -8.02 10.27 -19.63
N GLU A 182 -8.75 11.21 -20.25
CA GLU A 182 -9.54 10.98 -21.46
C GLU A 182 -8.65 10.73 -22.69
N GLU A 183 -7.48 11.36 -22.77
CA GLU A 183 -6.50 11.15 -23.84
C GLU A 183 -5.87 9.74 -23.78
N LEU A 184 -5.63 9.21 -22.57
CA LEU A 184 -5.25 7.80 -22.35
C LEU A 184 -6.37 6.80 -22.72
N TRP A 185 -7.64 7.22 -22.59
CA TRP A 185 -8.81 6.44 -23.02
C TRP A 185 -8.89 6.34 -24.55
N LEU A 186 -8.67 7.44 -25.27
CA LEU A 186 -8.68 7.49 -26.73
C LEU A 186 -7.54 6.69 -27.38
N GLN A 187 -6.37 6.63 -26.73
CA GLN A 187 -5.22 5.87 -27.24
C GLN A 187 -5.37 4.35 -27.11
N SER A 188 -6.30 3.86 -26.28
CA SER A 188 -6.56 2.41 -26.10
C SER A 188 -7.70 1.89 -26.99
N THR A 189 -8.34 2.74 -27.78
CA THR A 189 -9.44 2.36 -28.68
C THR A 189 -9.33 3.07 -30.02
N GLY A 190 -8.68 2.41 -30.98
CA GLY A 190 -8.75 2.77 -32.39
C GLY A 190 -8.48 1.53 -33.26
N PRO A 191 -9.37 1.16 -34.20
CA PRO A 191 -9.05 0.16 -35.20
C PRO A 191 -8.09 0.77 -36.22
N ASP A 192 -7.01 0.06 -36.56
CA ASP A 192 -6.21 0.39 -37.73
C ASP A 192 -7.12 0.36 -38.96
N ALA A 193 -7.39 1.54 -39.51
CA ALA A 193 -7.99 1.71 -40.81
C ALA A 193 -6.93 1.34 -41.86
N ASP A 194 -6.76 0.05 -42.11
CA ASP A 194 -6.41 -0.52 -43.40
C ASP A 194 -6.47 -2.06 -43.31
N GLY A 195 -7.45 -2.64 -44.02
CA GLY A 195 -7.72 -4.07 -43.99
C GLY A 195 -6.59 -4.92 -44.58
N LYS A 196 -5.69 -5.41 -43.73
CA LYS A 196 -4.99 -6.70 -43.90
C LYS A 196 -4.28 -7.09 -42.60
N PRO A 197 -4.53 -8.29 -42.02
CA PRO A 197 -3.81 -8.70 -40.82
C PRO A 197 -2.33 -8.99 -41.15
N PRO A 198 -1.36 -8.52 -40.34
CA PRO A 198 0.03 -8.90 -40.49
C PRO A 198 0.24 -10.33 -39.98
N VAL A 199 0.76 -11.20 -40.84
CA VAL A 199 1.18 -12.56 -40.51
C VAL A 199 2.55 -12.49 -39.79
N PRO A 200 2.70 -13.03 -38.58
CA PRO A 200 4.01 -13.15 -37.94
C PRO A 200 4.83 -14.28 -38.58
N PRO A 201 6.17 -14.14 -38.70
CA PRO A 201 7.03 -15.15 -39.31
C PRO A 201 7.15 -16.38 -38.39
N GLN A 202 6.75 -17.55 -38.89
CA GLN A 202 6.96 -18.82 -38.20
C GLN A 202 8.37 -19.36 -38.43
N PRO A 203 9.07 -19.85 -37.40
CA PRO A 203 10.29 -20.63 -37.58
C PRO A 203 9.95 -22.05 -38.06
N ALA A 204 10.69 -22.50 -39.08
CA ALA A 204 10.59 -23.82 -39.68
C ALA A 204 10.94 -24.93 -38.69
N LEU A 205 10.07 -25.94 -38.58
CA LEU A 205 10.40 -27.25 -38.03
C LEU A 205 10.01 -28.33 -39.03
N SER A 206 10.99 -29.19 -39.31
CA SER A 206 10.96 -30.31 -40.25
C SER A 206 9.93 -31.37 -39.87
N GLY A 207 9.38 -32.02 -40.88
CA GLY A 207 8.27 -32.95 -40.78
C GLY A 207 8.56 -34.33 -40.18
N ASN A 208 7.46 -35.06 -39.95
CA ASN A 208 7.30 -36.48 -40.24
C ASN A 208 5.81 -36.85 -40.30
N ASP A 209 5.55 -37.91 -41.05
CA ASP A 209 4.31 -38.37 -41.69
C ASP A 209 3.08 -38.74 -40.81
N PRO A 210 1.88 -38.88 -41.43
CA PRO A 210 0.59 -39.06 -40.77
C PRO A 210 0.07 -40.51 -40.77
N SER A 211 -0.54 -40.92 -39.64
CA SER A 211 -1.54 -42.02 -39.52
C SER A 211 -1.82 -42.21 -38.03
N GLY A 212 -3.03 -42.25 -37.47
CA GLY A 212 -4.41 -42.18 -37.93
C GLY A 212 -5.33 -42.44 -36.72
N LEU A 213 -6.57 -41.95 -36.81
CA LEU A 213 -7.80 -42.42 -36.13
C LEU A 213 -7.98 -42.20 -34.60
N ALA A 214 -8.95 -41.33 -34.32
CA ALA A 214 -10.07 -41.45 -33.37
C ALA A 214 -9.82 -42.02 -31.96
N ASP A 215 -10.09 -41.22 -30.92
CA ASP A 215 -11.29 -41.42 -30.09
C ASP A 215 -11.44 -40.39 -28.95
N CYS A 216 -12.71 -40.03 -28.75
CA CYS A 216 -13.39 -39.63 -27.51
C CYS A 216 -12.87 -38.47 -26.65
N GLU A 217 -13.65 -37.39 -26.73
CA GLU A 217 -13.82 -36.31 -25.76
C GLU A 217 -14.04 -36.85 -24.33
N GLN A 218 -13.07 -36.61 -23.46
CA GLN A 218 -13.24 -36.64 -22.00
C GLN A 218 -12.56 -35.39 -21.45
N GLN A 219 -13.29 -34.29 -21.44
CA GLN A 219 -12.84 -33.05 -20.82
C GLN A 219 -13.12 -33.16 -19.31
N GLU A 220 -12.08 -33.55 -18.57
CA GLU A 220 -12.08 -33.65 -17.12
C GLU A 220 -12.61 -32.36 -16.48
N ILE A 221 -13.51 -32.55 -15.52
CA ILE A 221 -14.00 -31.54 -14.60
C ILE A 221 -12.80 -31.02 -13.81
N ARG A 222 -12.25 -29.86 -14.19
CA ARG A 222 -11.40 -29.07 -13.30
C ARG A 222 -12.32 -28.31 -12.36
N GLU A 223 -12.38 -28.78 -11.12
CA GLU A 223 -12.88 -28.00 -9.99
C GLU A 223 -12.21 -26.61 -9.95
N PRO A 224 -12.88 -25.57 -9.44
CA PRO A 224 -12.29 -24.24 -9.35
C PRO A 224 -10.97 -24.36 -8.59
N ALA A 225 -9.88 -24.03 -9.28
CA ALA A 225 -8.54 -24.17 -8.74
C ALA A 225 -8.42 -23.33 -7.48
N THR A 226 -8.42 -23.98 -6.32
CA THR A 226 -7.66 -23.49 -5.18
C THR A 226 -6.26 -23.26 -5.70
N VAL A 227 -5.79 -22.01 -5.64
CA VAL A 227 -4.43 -21.64 -6.06
C VAL A 227 -3.47 -22.66 -5.42
N SER A 228 -2.87 -23.51 -6.25
CA SER A 228 -2.01 -24.57 -5.74
C SER A 228 -0.83 -23.91 -5.03
N ALA A 229 -0.34 -24.51 -3.95
CA ALA A 229 0.86 -24.02 -3.25
C ALA A 229 2.07 -23.86 -4.19
N ALA A 230 2.06 -24.50 -5.37
CA ALA A 230 3.03 -24.32 -6.44
C ALA A 230 2.88 -22.99 -7.22
N ASP A 231 1.67 -22.46 -7.42
CA ASP A 231 1.44 -21.13 -8.01
C ASP A 231 1.77 -20.01 -7.00
N ALA A 232 1.55 -20.27 -5.70
CA ALA A 232 1.96 -19.37 -4.62
C ALA A 232 3.49 -19.29 -4.47
N ALA A 233 4.22 -20.38 -4.78
CA ALA A 233 5.68 -20.42 -4.70
C ALA A 233 6.41 -19.59 -5.78
N GLY A 234 5.68 -19.11 -6.80
CA GLY A 234 6.21 -18.28 -7.90
C GLY A 234 5.76 -16.82 -7.88
N GLN A 235 4.96 -16.41 -6.89
CA GLN A 235 4.42 -15.05 -6.80
C GLN A 235 5.30 -14.18 -5.90
N GLY A 236 5.38 -12.89 -6.26
CA GLY A 236 6.01 -11.85 -5.46
C GLY A 236 5.40 -11.73 -4.07
N ARG A 237 6.17 -11.16 -3.14
CA ARG A 237 5.84 -11.08 -1.71
C ARG A 237 5.59 -9.64 -1.29
N ILE A 238 4.70 -9.45 -0.33
CA ILE A 238 4.31 -8.12 0.17
C ILE A 238 4.87 -7.91 1.58
N VAL A 239 5.56 -6.79 1.78
CA VAL A 239 5.94 -6.25 3.09
C VAL A 239 5.09 -5.02 3.36
N LEU A 240 4.24 -5.10 4.37
CA LEU A 240 3.52 -3.96 4.90
C LEU A 240 4.44 -3.20 5.87
N VAL A 241 4.62 -1.90 5.67
CA VAL A 241 5.35 -1.03 6.58
C VAL A 241 4.36 -0.15 7.33
N TRP A 242 4.25 -0.39 8.63
CA TRP A 242 3.26 0.22 9.50
C TRP A 242 3.88 0.60 10.85
N GLY A 243 3.12 1.19 11.77
CA GLY A 243 3.61 1.61 13.07
C GLY A 243 2.66 2.58 13.77
N PRO A 244 2.95 2.97 15.02
CA PRO A 244 2.09 3.91 15.74
C PRO A 244 2.11 5.31 15.12
N HIS A 245 1.08 6.12 15.39
CA HIS A 245 1.06 7.52 15.00
C HIS A 245 2.31 8.26 15.50
N GLY A 246 2.91 9.04 14.60
CA GLY A 246 4.14 9.80 14.88
C GLY A 246 5.38 8.93 15.06
N ALA A 247 5.37 7.65 14.65
CA ALA A 247 6.57 6.84 14.53
C ALA A 247 7.56 7.51 13.56
N PRO A 248 8.71 7.98 14.04
CA PRO A 248 9.61 8.76 13.18
C PRO A 248 10.28 7.86 12.14
N GLY A 249 10.20 8.25 10.87
CA GLY A 249 10.95 7.67 9.77
C GLY A 249 10.37 6.39 9.15
N ARG A 250 9.07 6.10 9.34
CA ARG A 250 8.39 4.95 8.70
C ARG A 250 8.60 4.93 7.18
N SER A 251 8.24 6.02 6.49
CA SER A 251 8.40 6.14 5.03
C SER A 251 9.86 6.11 4.58
N THR A 252 10.79 6.65 5.39
CA THR A 252 12.23 6.55 5.13
C THR A 252 12.73 5.10 5.20
N VAL A 253 12.24 4.33 6.16
CA VAL A 253 12.51 2.89 6.29
C VAL A 253 11.90 2.14 5.11
N ALA A 254 10.66 2.43 4.73
CA ALA A 254 9.99 1.81 3.58
C ALA A 254 10.76 2.03 2.27
N ALA A 255 11.11 3.28 1.96
CA ALA A 255 11.88 3.62 0.76
C ALA A 255 13.24 2.92 0.71
N SER A 256 13.96 2.92 1.83
CA SER A 256 15.28 2.29 1.93
C SER A 256 15.19 0.75 1.88
N LEU A 257 14.14 0.17 2.47
CA LEU A 257 13.88 -1.28 2.40
C LEU A 257 13.58 -1.72 0.97
N ALA A 258 12.69 -0.99 0.27
CA ALA A 258 12.33 -1.30 -1.11
C ALA A 258 13.55 -1.25 -2.05
N HIS A 259 14.37 -0.20 -1.92
CA HIS A 259 15.63 -0.10 -2.68
C HIS A 259 16.58 -1.28 -2.38
N GLY A 260 16.71 -1.68 -1.12
CA GLY A 260 17.52 -2.85 -0.74
C GLY A 260 17.00 -4.19 -1.28
N LEU A 261 15.67 -4.33 -1.43
CA LEU A 261 15.02 -5.55 -1.95
C LEU A 261 14.99 -5.62 -3.48
N ALA A 262 15.14 -4.50 -4.19
CA ALA A 262 15.09 -4.44 -5.66
C ALA A 262 16.11 -5.39 -6.33
N GLY A 263 17.27 -5.62 -5.69
CA GLY A 263 18.28 -6.55 -6.18
C GLY A 263 17.89 -8.04 -6.19
N SER A 264 16.71 -8.41 -5.66
CA SER A 264 16.20 -9.78 -5.56
C SER A 264 15.19 -10.15 -6.68
N GLY A 265 15.17 -9.42 -7.79
CA GLY A 265 14.21 -9.65 -8.89
C GLY A 265 13.18 -8.53 -9.05
N GLY A 266 13.59 -7.29 -8.76
CA GLY A 266 12.74 -6.10 -8.81
C GLY A 266 11.97 -5.87 -7.51
N ALA A 267 11.69 -4.60 -7.23
CA ALA A 267 10.82 -4.21 -6.13
C ALA A 267 9.84 -3.11 -6.56
N ILE A 268 8.64 -3.14 -5.99
CA ILE A 268 7.67 -2.05 -6.07
C ILE A 268 7.55 -1.41 -4.70
N LEU A 269 7.69 -0.10 -4.62
CA LEU A 269 7.34 0.68 -3.45
C LEU A 269 5.97 1.32 -3.70
N VAL A 270 5.05 1.16 -2.75
CA VAL A 270 3.70 1.73 -2.84
C VAL A 270 3.52 2.72 -1.70
N ASP A 271 3.11 3.94 -2.03
CA ASP A 271 2.66 4.91 -1.03
C ASP A 271 1.15 4.75 -0.82
N ALA A 272 0.77 3.94 0.17
CA ALA A 272 -0.60 3.73 0.60
C ALA A 272 -0.92 4.51 1.88
N ASP A 273 -0.14 5.56 2.19
CA ASP A 273 -0.45 6.48 3.27
C ASP A 273 -1.56 7.43 2.83
N VAL A 274 -2.79 7.08 3.21
CA VAL A 274 -3.99 7.86 2.90
C VAL A 274 -4.12 9.13 3.76
N GLU A 275 -3.21 9.38 4.70
CA GLU A 275 -3.24 10.54 5.60
C GLU A 275 -2.15 11.56 5.30
N ALA A 276 -0.92 11.11 5.06
CA ALA A 276 0.25 11.95 4.85
C ALA A 276 1.25 11.30 3.88
N PRO A 277 0.86 11.15 2.59
CA PRO A 277 1.72 10.58 1.56
C PRO A 277 2.99 11.43 1.39
N SER A 278 4.13 10.76 1.22
CA SER A 278 5.44 11.42 1.30
C SER A 278 6.53 10.79 0.43
N LEU A 279 6.28 9.63 -0.19
CA LEU A 279 7.33 8.87 -0.88
C LEU A 279 7.78 9.55 -2.18
N VAL A 280 6.89 10.27 -2.86
CA VAL A 280 7.24 11.09 -4.03
C VAL A 280 8.31 12.11 -3.66
N GLN A 281 8.12 12.85 -2.56
CA GLN A 281 9.07 13.86 -2.10
C GLN A 281 10.36 13.25 -1.55
N ILE A 282 10.26 12.11 -0.83
CA ILE A 282 11.45 11.39 -0.30
C ILE A 282 12.37 10.92 -1.42
N LEU A 283 11.81 10.48 -2.55
CA LEU A 283 12.55 9.97 -3.71
C LEU A 283 12.80 11.03 -4.80
N GLY A 284 12.45 12.29 -4.56
CA GLY A 284 12.65 13.37 -5.54
C GLY A 284 11.93 13.12 -6.88
N MET A 285 10.84 12.36 -6.87
CA MET A 285 10.09 12.00 -8.08
C MET A 285 9.24 13.19 -8.55
N PRO A 286 9.01 13.34 -9.87
CA PRO A 286 8.02 14.28 -10.35
C PRO A 286 6.64 13.93 -9.76
N GLU A 287 5.85 14.95 -9.44
CA GLU A 287 4.47 14.73 -8.97
C GLU A 287 3.61 14.24 -10.15
N ASP A 288 3.50 12.91 -10.26
CA ASP A 288 2.47 12.29 -11.09
C ASP A 288 1.22 12.06 -10.22
N SER A 289 0.12 12.71 -10.61
CA SER A 289 -1.14 12.73 -9.87
C SER A 289 -1.67 11.32 -9.59
N SER A 290 -1.55 10.86 -8.34
CA SER A 290 -2.28 9.71 -7.75
C SER A 290 -2.23 8.40 -8.54
N ALA A 291 -1.05 7.90 -8.90
CA ALA A 291 -0.89 6.63 -9.64
C ALA A 291 -1.62 5.44 -8.98
N LEU A 292 -1.60 5.35 -7.65
CA LEU A 292 -2.33 4.34 -6.88
C LEU A 292 -3.86 4.42 -7.10
N ALA A 293 -4.43 5.63 -7.09
CA ALA A 293 -5.86 5.81 -7.39
C ALA A 293 -6.18 5.51 -8.86
N GLY A 294 -5.25 5.81 -9.78
CA GLY A 294 -5.36 5.43 -11.18
C GLY A 294 -5.42 3.91 -11.35
N ALA A 295 -4.54 3.17 -10.67
CA ALA A 295 -4.53 1.71 -10.64
C ALA A 295 -5.81 1.14 -10.01
N ALA A 296 -6.24 1.70 -8.87
CA ALA A 296 -7.48 1.30 -8.20
C ALA A 296 -8.70 1.52 -9.11
N ARG A 297 -8.79 2.65 -9.82
CA ARG A 297 -9.87 2.90 -10.78
C ARG A 297 -9.87 1.91 -11.94
N LEU A 298 -8.70 1.63 -12.52
CA LEU A 298 -8.58 0.59 -13.54
C LEU A 298 -9.04 -0.76 -12.98
N ALA A 299 -8.65 -1.12 -11.76
CA ALA A 299 -9.03 -2.36 -11.10
C ALA A 299 -10.53 -2.45 -10.79
N THR A 300 -11.15 -1.37 -10.29
CA THR A 300 -12.59 -1.29 -9.99
C THR A 300 -13.42 -1.71 -11.20
N HIS A 301 -13.08 -1.15 -12.36
CA HIS A 301 -13.74 -1.52 -13.60
C HIS A 301 -13.16 -2.80 -14.21
N GLY A 302 -12.10 -3.40 -13.67
CA GLY A 302 -11.43 -4.61 -14.18
C GLY A 302 -10.51 -4.37 -15.39
N ARG A 303 -10.19 -3.11 -15.72
CA ARG A 303 -9.27 -2.76 -16.81
C ARG A 303 -7.80 -2.79 -16.41
N LEU A 304 -7.47 -3.29 -15.21
CA LEU A 304 -6.09 -3.42 -14.75
C LEU A 304 -5.53 -4.77 -15.18
N ASP A 305 -4.68 -4.74 -16.19
CA ASP A 305 -3.87 -5.86 -16.66
C ASP A 305 -2.37 -5.58 -16.44
N ALA A 306 -1.51 -6.54 -16.79
CA ALA A 306 -0.08 -6.40 -16.60
C ALA A 306 0.51 -5.19 -17.34
N GLU A 307 0.02 -4.88 -18.55
CA GLU A 307 0.56 -3.79 -19.37
C GLU A 307 0.14 -2.42 -18.82
N SER A 308 -1.15 -2.25 -18.54
CA SER A 308 -1.70 -1.04 -17.93
C SER A 308 -1.16 -0.81 -16.52
N PHE A 309 -0.91 -1.87 -15.74
CA PHE A 309 -0.23 -1.77 -14.46
C PHE A 309 1.22 -1.31 -14.60
N GLN A 310 1.98 -1.83 -15.56
CA GLN A 310 3.34 -1.34 -15.83
C GLN A 310 3.36 0.14 -16.23
N ARG A 311 2.34 0.61 -16.97
CA ARG A 311 2.22 2.02 -17.37
C ARG A 311 1.98 2.99 -16.21
N VAL A 312 1.41 2.55 -15.09
CA VAL A 312 1.20 3.41 -13.90
C VAL A 312 2.39 3.42 -12.94
N LEU A 313 3.35 2.51 -13.10
CA LEU A 313 4.54 2.44 -12.27
C LEU A 313 5.58 3.48 -12.72
N ALA A 314 5.99 4.36 -11.80
CA ALA A 314 7.07 5.30 -12.06
C ALA A 314 8.43 4.61 -11.78
N PRO A 315 9.34 4.50 -12.77
CA PRO A 315 10.66 3.91 -12.54
C PRO A 315 11.51 4.81 -11.64
N VAL A 316 12.17 4.23 -10.64
CA VAL A 316 13.11 4.94 -9.75
C VAL A 316 14.55 4.63 -10.21
N GLU A 317 15.24 3.68 -9.57
CA GLU A 317 16.59 3.20 -9.94
C GLU A 317 16.75 1.72 -9.56
N ASP A 318 17.73 1.02 -10.14
CA ASP A 318 18.15 -0.34 -9.74
C ASP A 318 17.03 -1.41 -9.67
N GLY A 319 16.01 -1.28 -10.53
CA GLY A 319 14.88 -2.21 -10.58
C GLY A 319 13.82 -1.94 -9.51
N LEU A 320 13.87 -0.77 -8.87
CA LEU A 320 12.80 -0.23 -8.03
C LEU A 320 11.83 0.60 -8.88
N SER A 321 10.53 0.35 -8.71
CA SER A 321 9.46 1.19 -9.23
C SER A 321 8.61 1.73 -8.09
N LEU A 322 8.03 2.91 -8.27
CA LEU A 322 7.12 3.57 -7.34
C LEU A 322 5.69 3.53 -7.90
N LEU A 323 4.74 3.08 -7.09
CA LEU A 323 3.32 3.35 -7.26
C LEU A 323 2.96 4.50 -6.33
N GLY A 324 2.94 5.71 -6.89
CA GLY A 324 2.75 6.96 -6.15
C GLY A 324 1.38 7.04 -5.48
N GLY A 325 1.35 7.56 -4.26
CA GLY A 325 0.17 7.59 -3.40
C GLY A 325 -0.82 8.68 -3.77
N LEU A 326 -1.83 8.86 -2.91
CA LEU A 326 -2.86 9.88 -3.13
C LEU A 326 -2.26 11.29 -3.09
N GLY A 327 -2.61 12.16 -4.03
CA GLY A 327 -2.15 13.55 -3.97
C GLY A 327 -2.67 14.34 -2.75
N ARG A 328 -3.71 13.86 -2.06
CA ARG A 328 -4.33 14.49 -0.88
C ARG A 328 -4.96 13.46 0.06
N ALA A 329 -4.83 13.69 1.37
CA ALA A 329 -5.35 12.83 2.46
C ALA A 329 -6.88 12.59 2.47
N GLY A 330 -7.65 13.44 1.78
CA GLY A 330 -9.11 13.34 1.70
C GLY A 330 -9.62 12.30 0.69
N ARG A 331 -8.75 11.76 -0.18
CA ARG A 331 -9.13 10.91 -1.33
C ARG A 331 -9.11 9.42 -1.03
N TRP A 332 -9.09 9.01 0.24
CA TRP A 332 -9.01 7.59 0.64
C TRP A 332 -10.13 6.72 0.06
N ARG A 333 -11.31 7.30 -0.21
CA ARG A 333 -12.45 6.62 -0.85
C ARG A 333 -12.16 6.19 -2.29
N GLU A 334 -11.11 6.72 -2.92
CA GLU A 334 -10.65 6.30 -4.25
C GLU A 334 -9.81 5.02 -4.23
N LEU A 335 -9.61 4.42 -3.04
CA LEU A 335 -8.96 3.14 -2.86
C LEU A 335 -9.93 2.09 -2.29
N PRO A 336 -10.96 1.65 -3.06
CA PRO A 336 -11.87 0.62 -2.57
C PRO A 336 -11.14 -0.69 -2.30
N PRO A 337 -11.35 -1.37 -1.15
CA PRO A 337 -10.68 -2.63 -0.82
C PRO A 337 -10.79 -3.69 -1.92
N ALA A 338 -11.99 -3.90 -2.49
CA ALA A 338 -12.20 -4.86 -3.58
C ALA A 338 -11.36 -4.58 -4.84
N ALA A 339 -11.04 -3.31 -5.12
CA ALA A 339 -10.15 -2.94 -6.22
C ALA A 339 -8.69 -3.12 -5.83
N MET A 340 -8.34 -2.78 -4.59
CA MET A 340 -6.98 -2.92 -4.06
C MET A 340 -6.49 -4.37 -4.05
N THR A 341 -7.38 -5.34 -3.81
CA THR A 341 -7.05 -6.78 -3.95
C THR A 341 -6.44 -7.11 -5.31
N GLU A 342 -6.97 -6.55 -6.41
CA GLU A 342 -6.39 -6.75 -7.74
C GLU A 342 -5.08 -5.99 -7.92
N VAL A 343 -4.96 -4.77 -7.38
CA VAL A 343 -3.70 -4.02 -7.40
C VAL A 343 -2.59 -4.82 -6.71
N TRP A 344 -2.87 -5.43 -5.55
CA TRP A 344 -1.93 -6.29 -4.83
C TRP A 344 -1.57 -7.54 -5.64
N LEU A 345 -2.52 -8.14 -6.35
CA LEU A 345 -2.25 -9.26 -7.24
C LEU A 345 -1.29 -8.87 -8.37
N GLN A 346 -1.49 -7.70 -8.99
CA GLN A 346 -0.59 -7.20 -10.03
C GLN A 346 0.80 -6.87 -9.49
N CYS A 347 0.89 -6.30 -8.28
CA CYS A 347 2.15 -6.12 -7.56
C CYS A 347 2.91 -7.45 -7.39
N ARG A 348 2.22 -8.51 -6.95
CA ARG A 348 2.80 -9.86 -6.79
C ARG A 348 3.25 -10.47 -8.12
N ARG A 349 2.61 -10.13 -9.24
CA ARG A 349 2.99 -10.62 -10.58
C ARG A 349 4.18 -9.84 -11.17
N ALA A 350 4.30 -8.57 -10.83
CA ALA A 350 5.24 -7.64 -11.46
C ALA A 350 6.64 -7.63 -10.83
N ALA A 351 6.77 -7.89 -9.52
CA ALA A 351 8.05 -7.82 -8.82
C ALA A 351 8.19 -8.90 -7.74
N ALA A 352 9.43 -9.31 -7.44
CA ALA A 352 9.70 -10.27 -6.37
C ALA A 352 9.28 -9.75 -4.99
N TRP A 353 9.38 -8.43 -4.77
CA TRP A 353 8.98 -7.77 -3.54
C TRP A 353 8.13 -6.54 -3.80
N THR A 354 7.10 -6.34 -2.97
CA THR A 354 6.33 -5.09 -2.90
C THR A 354 6.39 -4.59 -1.46
N VAL A 355 6.84 -3.35 -1.27
CA VAL A 355 6.87 -2.67 0.03
C VAL A 355 5.76 -1.64 0.03
N VAL A 356 4.79 -1.78 0.94
CA VAL A 356 3.63 -0.91 1.03
C VAL A 356 3.75 -0.06 2.29
N ASP A 357 3.86 1.25 2.12
CA ASP A 357 3.92 2.22 3.21
C ASP A 357 2.50 2.71 3.53
N VAL A 358 2.00 2.47 4.75
CA VAL A 358 0.63 2.86 5.15
C VAL A 358 0.63 3.82 6.33
N ALA A 359 -0.43 4.62 6.45
CA ALA A 359 -0.64 5.52 7.59
C ALA A 359 -0.42 4.79 8.93
N GLY A 360 0.20 5.49 9.89
CA GLY A 360 0.42 4.93 11.22
C GLY A 360 -0.83 5.02 12.09
N GLY A 361 -0.84 4.33 13.22
CA GLY A 361 -1.95 4.36 14.18
C GLY A 361 -2.83 3.12 14.15
N ALA A 362 -3.85 3.11 15.02
CA ALA A 362 -4.82 2.01 15.11
C ALA A 362 -5.61 1.89 13.80
N ILE A 363 -6.01 0.66 13.45
CA ILE A 363 -6.79 0.40 12.24
C ILE A 363 -8.27 0.63 12.55
N ASP A 364 -8.83 1.69 11.97
CA ASP A 364 -10.27 1.91 11.93
C ASP A 364 -10.87 1.17 10.72
N ASN A 365 -11.41 -0.02 10.99
CA ASN A 365 -12.07 -0.87 9.98
C ASN A 365 -13.60 -0.87 10.14
N ASP A 366 -14.17 0.21 10.67
CA ASP A 366 -15.62 0.33 10.80
C ASP A 366 -16.27 0.38 9.40
N ILE A 367 -17.45 -0.25 9.28
CA ILE A 367 -18.25 -0.26 8.06
C ILE A 367 -19.44 0.67 8.29
N ASP A 368 -19.75 1.51 7.31
CA ASP A 368 -20.91 2.41 7.42
C ASP A 368 -22.22 1.60 7.43
N ASP A 369 -23.01 1.76 8.49
CA ASP A 369 -24.22 0.97 8.73
C ASP A 369 -25.28 1.09 7.61
N PHE A 370 -25.31 2.20 6.87
CA PHE A 370 -26.35 2.49 5.89
C PHE A 370 -25.91 2.19 4.46
N THR A 371 -24.72 2.62 4.10
CA THR A 371 -24.16 2.47 2.74
C THR A 371 -23.40 1.16 2.58
N LEU A 372 -23.12 0.48 3.69
CA LEU A 372 -22.24 -0.68 3.81
C LEU A 372 -20.82 -0.40 3.30
N GLU A 373 -20.41 0.85 3.11
CA GLU A 373 -19.10 1.20 2.57
C GLU A 373 -18.00 0.98 3.62
N PRO A 374 -16.80 0.49 3.22
CA PRO A 374 -15.70 0.31 4.16
C PRO A 374 -15.15 1.65 4.65
N GLY A 375 -14.72 1.67 5.90
CA GLY A 375 -14.02 2.79 6.51
C GLY A 375 -12.60 3.00 5.96
N ARG A 376 -11.95 4.04 6.48
CA ARG A 376 -10.63 4.50 6.02
C ARG A 376 -9.54 3.44 6.17
N GLY A 377 -9.57 2.67 7.26
CA GLY A 377 -8.56 1.66 7.56
C GLY A 377 -8.74 0.34 6.83
N ALA A 378 -9.77 0.17 5.99
CA ALA A 378 -10.08 -1.11 5.36
C ALA A 378 -8.96 -1.64 4.45
N VAL A 379 -8.27 -0.76 3.71
CA VAL A 379 -7.10 -1.16 2.90
C VAL A 379 -5.94 -1.63 3.78
N THR A 380 -5.69 -0.94 4.90
CA THR A 380 -4.67 -1.34 5.87
C THR A 380 -5.04 -2.66 6.56
N ALA A 381 -6.30 -2.84 6.95
CA ALA A 381 -6.81 -4.08 7.55
C ALA A 381 -6.62 -5.28 6.60
N ASP A 382 -6.95 -5.09 5.32
CA ASP A 382 -6.73 -6.07 4.26
C ASP A 382 -5.24 -6.43 4.11
N LEU A 383 -4.37 -5.41 4.06
CA LEU A 383 -2.93 -5.62 3.97
C LEU A 383 -2.35 -6.34 5.19
N VAL A 384 -2.78 -6.01 6.42
CA VAL A 384 -2.32 -6.73 7.62
C VAL A 384 -2.69 -8.22 7.53
N SER A 385 -3.88 -8.51 7.00
CA SER A 385 -4.39 -9.88 6.87
C SER A 385 -3.72 -10.68 5.75
N HIS A 386 -3.12 -10.02 4.74
CA HIS A 386 -2.61 -10.69 3.53
C HIS A 386 -1.12 -10.45 3.22
N ALA A 387 -0.43 -9.58 3.96
CA ALA A 387 1.01 -9.35 3.78
C ALA A 387 1.83 -10.56 4.26
N ASP A 388 2.92 -10.85 3.54
CA ASP A 388 3.88 -11.89 3.92
C ASP A 388 4.70 -11.48 5.16
N VAL A 389 4.89 -10.16 5.32
CA VAL A 389 5.63 -9.54 6.41
C VAL A 389 4.95 -8.26 6.83
N VAL A 390 4.69 -8.12 8.13
CA VAL A 390 4.23 -6.85 8.73
C VAL A 390 5.40 -6.25 9.50
N LEU A 391 5.98 -5.20 8.94
CA LEU A 391 7.08 -4.45 9.53
C LEU A 391 6.54 -3.30 10.39
N VAL A 392 6.59 -3.47 11.71
CA VAL A 392 6.09 -2.46 12.66
C VAL A 392 7.24 -1.57 13.11
N VAL A 393 7.25 -0.31 12.67
CA VAL A 393 8.30 0.68 12.93
C VAL A 393 7.88 1.58 14.10
N GLY A 394 8.59 1.51 15.23
CA GLY A 394 8.40 2.33 16.42
C GLY A 394 9.58 3.25 16.73
N GLY A 395 9.39 4.22 17.63
CA GLY A 395 10.44 5.14 18.09
C GLY A 395 11.25 4.61 19.28
N ALA A 396 12.56 4.87 19.28
CA ALA A 396 13.51 4.48 20.34
C ALA A 396 13.52 5.42 21.57
N ASP A 397 12.36 5.85 22.03
CA ASP A 397 12.19 6.71 23.21
C ASP A 397 10.98 6.25 24.03
N PRO A 398 10.81 6.69 25.29
CA PRO A 398 9.74 6.19 26.15
C PRO A 398 8.32 6.36 25.57
N VAL A 399 8.08 7.43 24.80
CA VAL A 399 6.78 7.66 24.15
C VAL A 399 6.60 6.71 22.98
N GLY A 400 7.63 6.58 22.14
CA GLY A 400 7.65 5.65 21.01
C GLY A 400 7.45 4.19 21.43
N VAL A 401 8.14 3.75 22.50
CA VAL A 401 8.02 2.39 23.04
C VAL A 401 6.61 2.13 23.57
N ARG A 402 6.02 3.06 24.34
CA ARG A 402 4.65 2.92 24.84
C ARG A 402 3.65 2.78 23.70
N ARG A 403 3.73 3.67 22.70
CA ARG A 403 2.81 3.63 21.54
C ARG A 403 2.96 2.36 20.71
N LEU A 404 4.20 1.87 20.56
CA LEU A 404 4.47 0.61 19.87
C LEU A 404 3.80 -0.57 20.58
N LEU A 405 3.95 -0.66 21.91
CA LEU A 405 3.33 -1.72 22.71
C LEU A 405 1.80 -1.67 22.65
N GLN A 406 1.21 -0.47 22.70
CA GLN A 406 -0.24 -0.29 22.57
C GLN A 406 -0.75 -0.77 21.20
N LEU A 407 -0.07 -0.37 20.12
CA LEU A 407 -0.47 -0.80 18.77
C LEU A 407 -0.40 -2.32 18.60
N LEU A 408 0.67 -2.96 19.12
CA LEU A 408 0.83 -4.41 19.00
C LEU A 408 -0.25 -5.18 19.78
N ASP A 409 -0.69 -4.65 20.92
CA ASP A 409 -1.79 -5.22 21.71
C ASP A 409 -3.15 -5.10 20.99
N GLU A 410 -3.41 -3.95 20.36
CA GLU A 410 -4.61 -3.70 19.55
C GLU A 410 -4.67 -4.61 18.32
N VAL A 411 -3.54 -4.81 17.63
CA VAL A 411 -3.45 -5.73 16.48
C VAL A 411 -3.80 -7.15 16.90
N GLY A 412 -3.18 -7.64 17.99
CA GLY A 412 -3.47 -8.97 18.51
C GLY A 412 -4.94 -9.20 18.87
N SER A 413 -5.69 -8.13 19.13
CA SER A 413 -7.10 -8.18 19.52
C SER A 413 -8.09 -7.99 18.36
N SER A 414 -7.72 -7.26 17.30
CA SER A 414 -8.64 -6.80 16.26
C SER A 414 -8.41 -7.44 14.88
N VAL A 415 -7.14 -7.61 14.47
CA VAL A 415 -6.78 -8.14 13.15
C VAL A 415 -5.57 -9.04 13.31
N THR A 416 -5.72 -10.33 12.98
CA THR A 416 -4.61 -11.28 13.07
C THR A 416 -3.74 -11.19 11.81
N PRO A 417 -2.45 -10.81 11.91
CA PRO A 417 -1.57 -10.81 10.75
C PRO A 417 -1.34 -12.24 10.27
N ALA A 418 -1.51 -12.51 8.97
CA ALA A 418 -1.21 -13.82 8.40
C ALA A 418 0.30 -14.04 8.19
N GLY A 419 1.02 -12.95 7.92
CA GLY A 419 2.46 -12.95 7.73
C GLY A 419 3.25 -12.90 9.03
N ARG A 420 4.58 -12.93 8.90
CA ARG A 420 5.46 -12.75 10.06
C ARG A 420 5.50 -11.28 10.47
N ILE A 421 5.50 -11.02 11.77
CA ILE A 421 5.67 -9.67 12.32
C ILE A 421 7.16 -9.41 12.57
N GLU A 422 7.66 -8.28 12.08
CA GLU A 422 9.04 -7.84 12.29
C GLU A 422 9.00 -6.46 12.95
N VAL A 423 9.55 -6.33 14.16
CA VAL A 423 9.53 -5.07 14.90
C VAL A 423 10.84 -4.32 14.71
N VAL A 424 10.73 -3.09 14.23
CA VAL A 424 11.86 -2.17 14.03
C VAL A 424 11.73 -1.00 14.99
N VAL A 425 12.79 -0.74 15.77
CA VAL A 425 12.88 0.41 16.65
C VAL A 425 13.88 1.39 16.05
N ASN A 426 13.36 2.53 15.59
CA ASN A 426 14.11 3.54 14.86
C ASN A 426 14.64 4.66 15.76
N ARG A 427 15.71 5.34 15.30
CA ARG A 427 16.36 6.48 15.97
C ARG A 427 16.97 6.16 17.33
N VAL A 428 17.63 5.00 17.44
CA VAL A 428 18.28 4.56 18.67
C VAL A 428 19.46 5.48 19.01
N ARG A 429 19.36 6.18 20.15
CA ARG A 429 20.34 7.15 20.61
C ARG A 429 20.46 7.18 22.13
N ALA A 430 21.66 7.44 22.63
CA ALA A 430 21.92 7.46 24.07
C ALA A 430 21.22 8.61 24.80
N SER A 431 20.95 9.72 24.10
CA SER A 431 20.26 10.88 24.68
C SER A 431 18.80 10.62 25.05
N ALA A 432 18.16 9.60 24.46
CA ALA A 432 16.76 9.25 24.75
C ALA A 432 16.61 7.99 25.61
N ALA A 433 17.47 6.99 25.41
CA ALA A 433 17.38 5.68 26.07
C ALA A 433 18.54 5.38 27.04
N GLY A 434 19.36 6.38 27.38
CA GLY A 434 20.47 6.26 28.34
C GLY A 434 21.78 5.72 27.73
N PRO A 435 22.80 5.45 28.55
CA PRO A 435 24.16 5.15 28.08
C PRO A 435 24.30 3.83 27.31
N SER A 436 23.35 2.90 27.44
CA SER A 436 23.33 1.61 26.74
C SER A 436 21.96 1.40 26.07
N PRO A 437 21.63 2.22 25.06
CA PRO A 437 20.26 2.36 24.57
C PRO A 437 19.74 1.05 23.93
N GLN A 438 20.61 0.29 23.26
CA GLN A 438 20.24 -0.99 22.65
C GLN A 438 19.88 -2.07 23.69
N GLN A 439 20.54 -2.05 24.86
CA GLN A 439 20.22 -3.01 25.93
C GLN A 439 18.93 -2.62 26.63
N ALA A 440 18.78 -1.33 26.96
CA ALA A 440 17.58 -0.80 27.61
C ALA A 440 16.31 -1.06 26.79
N LEU A 441 16.36 -0.84 25.47
CA LEU A 441 15.22 -1.09 24.58
C LEU A 441 14.86 -2.57 24.48
N ARG A 442 15.85 -3.46 24.37
CA ARG A 442 15.60 -4.92 24.36
C ARG A 442 15.00 -5.38 25.67
N GLU A 443 15.54 -4.92 26.80
CA GLU A 443 15.00 -5.26 28.13
C GLU A 443 13.55 -4.76 28.28
N ALA A 444 13.27 -3.52 27.90
CA ALA A 444 11.93 -2.96 28.00
C ALA A 444 10.91 -3.71 27.11
N LEU A 445 11.24 -3.92 25.83
CA LEU A 445 10.33 -4.57 24.89
C LEU A 445 10.15 -6.07 25.18
N SER A 446 11.19 -6.74 25.67
CA SER A 446 11.08 -8.12 26.17
C SER A 446 10.20 -8.18 27.42
N ARG A 447 10.41 -7.29 28.40
CA ARG A 447 9.69 -7.29 29.67
C ARG A 447 8.21 -6.93 29.53
N PHE A 448 7.90 -5.92 28.73
CA PHE A 448 6.53 -5.37 28.65
C PHE A 448 5.74 -5.87 27.44
N GLY A 449 6.42 -6.30 26.36
CA GLY A 449 5.76 -6.78 25.14
C GLY A 449 6.10 -8.21 24.76
N GLY A 450 6.96 -8.92 25.50
CA GLY A 450 7.42 -10.26 25.11
C GLY A 450 8.24 -10.28 23.82
N LEU A 451 8.75 -9.11 23.37
CA LEU A 451 9.44 -8.97 22.09
C LEU A 451 10.94 -9.23 22.28
N GLU A 452 11.39 -10.42 21.91
CA GLU A 452 12.81 -10.79 22.00
C GLU A 452 13.59 -10.49 20.73
N ASP A 453 12.93 -10.61 19.56
CA ASP A 453 13.55 -10.37 18.27
C ASP A 453 13.15 -9.02 17.69
N ILE A 454 13.95 -8.00 17.97
CA ILE A 454 13.76 -6.62 17.48
C ILE A 454 14.97 -6.17 16.66
N VAL A 455 14.70 -5.40 15.60
CA VAL A 455 15.72 -4.72 14.81
C VAL A 455 15.89 -3.29 15.33
N LEU A 456 17.13 -2.89 15.57
CA LEU A 456 17.47 -1.56 16.09
C LEU A 456 18.17 -0.75 15.01
N LEU A 457 17.60 0.40 14.63
CA LEU A 457 18.22 1.32 13.67
C LEU A 457 18.85 2.51 14.42
N PRO A 458 20.14 2.82 14.17
CA PRO A 458 20.83 3.91 14.85
C PRO A 458 20.26 5.27 14.43
N ASP A 459 20.29 6.25 15.34
CA ASP A 459 20.00 7.64 14.99
C ASP A 459 21.19 8.24 14.19
N ASP A 460 20.94 8.58 12.93
CA ASP A 460 21.91 9.20 12.02
C ASP A 460 21.22 10.28 11.17
N PRO A 461 20.77 11.39 11.79
CA PRO A 461 19.99 12.42 11.11
C PRO A 461 20.80 13.11 10.00
N ALA A 462 22.12 13.29 10.18
CA ALA A 462 22.96 13.91 9.16
C ALA A 462 22.97 13.10 7.85
N THR A 463 23.05 11.77 7.94
CA THR A 463 22.96 10.91 6.76
C THR A 463 21.56 10.93 6.17
N ALA A 464 20.52 10.88 7.01
CA ALA A 464 19.13 10.89 6.56
C ALA A 464 18.76 12.19 5.84
N ASP A 465 19.11 13.34 6.42
CA ASP A 465 18.85 14.67 5.85
C ASP A 465 19.61 14.86 4.53
N ALA A 466 20.86 14.38 4.45
CA ALA A 466 21.64 14.45 3.22
C ALA A 466 21.02 13.61 2.08
N CYS A 467 20.48 12.42 2.39
CA CYS A 467 19.79 11.58 1.41
C CYS A 467 18.45 12.20 0.99
N LEU A 468 17.67 12.70 1.95
CA LEU A 468 16.39 13.38 1.70
C LEU A 468 16.58 14.60 0.80
N LEU A 469 17.60 15.43 1.08
CA LEU A 469 17.92 16.60 0.26
C LEU A 469 18.28 16.24 -1.19
N GLN A 470 18.82 15.03 -1.40
CA GLN A 470 19.17 14.52 -2.72
C GLN A 470 18.01 13.79 -3.40
N GLY A 471 16.87 13.58 -2.73
CA GLY A 471 15.77 12.76 -3.22
C GLY A 471 16.14 11.28 -3.31
N ARG A 472 16.95 10.77 -2.37
CA ARG A 472 17.48 9.40 -2.41
C ARG A 472 17.13 8.62 -1.17
N SER A 473 17.00 7.30 -1.32
CA SER A 473 16.90 6.40 -0.17
C SER A 473 18.26 6.28 0.55
N ILE A 474 18.26 5.81 1.81
CA ILE A 474 19.52 5.60 2.56
C ILE A 474 20.37 4.50 1.92
N MET A 475 19.73 3.46 1.39
CA MET A 475 20.41 2.33 0.75
C MET A 475 21.08 2.75 -0.58
N GLU A 476 20.56 3.78 -1.23
CA GLU A 476 21.12 4.36 -2.44
C GLU A 476 22.23 5.37 -2.11
N GLY A 477 21.91 6.41 -1.33
CA GLY A 477 22.80 7.55 -1.10
C GLY A 477 23.93 7.28 -0.11
N ALA A 478 23.72 6.40 0.87
CA ALA A 478 24.67 6.18 1.97
C ALA A 478 24.71 4.73 2.51
N PRO A 479 24.85 3.68 1.66
CA PRO A 479 24.83 2.28 2.11
C PRO A 479 25.97 1.92 3.09
N ALA A 480 27.08 2.66 3.08
CA ALA A 480 28.23 2.41 3.95
C ALA A 480 28.12 3.06 5.35
N SER A 481 27.13 3.94 5.57
CA SER A 481 26.86 4.60 6.86
C SER A 481 26.46 3.59 7.94
N ALA A 482 26.39 4.02 9.20
CA ALA A 482 25.92 3.16 10.29
C ALA A 482 24.44 2.76 10.05
N LEU A 483 23.61 3.71 9.64
CA LEU A 483 22.21 3.48 9.30
C LEU A 483 22.06 2.60 8.05
N GLY A 484 22.82 2.86 6.98
CA GLY A 484 22.81 2.05 5.76
C GLY A 484 23.21 0.59 6.00
N LYS A 485 24.20 0.33 6.86
CA LYS A 485 24.55 -1.03 7.28
C LYS A 485 23.45 -1.71 8.08
N ALA A 486 22.78 -0.97 8.97
CA ALA A 486 21.65 -1.49 9.73
C ALA A 486 20.45 -1.81 8.82
N MET A 487 20.15 -0.95 7.84
CA MET A 487 19.15 -1.19 6.81
C MET A 487 19.49 -2.40 5.93
N SER A 488 20.76 -2.57 5.54
CA SER A 488 21.19 -3.77 4.82
C SER A 488 20.99 -5.06 5.63
N ALA A 489 21.16 -5.00 6.96
CA ALA A 489 20.89 -6.15 7.82
C ALA A 489 19.38 -6.42 7.95
N LEU A 490 18.55 -5.37 7.96
CA LEU A 490 17.09 -5.49 7.90
C LEU A 490 16.66 -6.14 6.58
N VAL A 491 17.18 -5.68 5.43
CA VAL A 491 16.92 -6.29 4.11
C VAL A 491 17.26 -7.78 4.11
N ASP A 492 18.42 -8.16 4.66
CA ASP A 492 18.85 -9.56 4.77
C ASP A 492 17.92 -10.41 5.66
N ARG A 493 17.31 -9.80 6.68
CA ARG A 493 16.30 -10.46 7.54
C ARG A 493 14.96 -10.59 6.83
N ILE A 494 14.60 -9.62 5.99
CA ILE A 494 13.36 -9.66 5.21
C ILE A 494 13.44 -10.67 4.05
N ASP A 495 14.60 -10.76 3.40
CA ASP A 495 14.88 -11.73 2.34
C ASP A 495 16.10 -12.61 2.67
N PRO A 496 15.94 -13.60 3.57
CA PRO A 496 17.04 -14.45 4.01
C PRO A 496 17.57 -15.36 2.89
N GLN A 497 16.74 -15.69 1.88
CA GLN A 497 17.14 -16.55 0.76
C GLN A 497 18.17 -15.84 -0.12
N THR A 498 17.87 -14.60 -0.52
CA THR A 498 18.83 -13.82 -1.32
C THR A 498 20.08 -13.47 -0.51
N ALA A 499 19.94 -13.20 0.79
CA ALA A 499 21.08 -12.98 1.69
C ALA A 499 22.03 -14.19 1.72
N ALA A 500 21.48 -15.42 1.79
CA ALA A 500 22.27 -16.64 1.78
C ALA A 500 23.05 -16.82 0.46
N VAL A 501 22.39 -16.58 -0.68
CA VAL A 501 23.03 -16.63 -2.01
C VAL A 501 24.16 -15.59 -2.12
N ARG A 502 23.94 -14.37 -1.63
CA ARG A 502 24.95 -13.30 -1.64
C ARG A 502 26.17 -13.66 -0.79
N LYS A 503 25.97 -14.22 0.40
CA LYS A 503 27.04 -14.69 1.31
C LYS A 503 27.85 -15.84 0.70
N ALA A 504 27.20 -16.79 0.03
CA ALA A 504 27.88 -17.88 -0.68
C ALA A 504 28.75 -17.39 -1.85
N ARG A 505 28.28 -16.36 -2.58
CA ARG A 505 29.06 -15.71 -3.66
C ARG A 505 30.27 -14.94 -3.13
N SER A 506 30.15 -14.30 -1.96
CA SER A 506 31.24 -13.51 -1.37
C SER A 506 32.35 -14.39 -0.77
N SER A 507 32.00 -15.50 -0.13
CA SER A 507 32.96 -16.46 0.47
C SER A 507 33.84 -17.17 -0.57
N SER A 508 33.40 -17.22 -1.82
CA SER A 508 34.15 -17.78 -2.96
C SER A 508 35.25 -16.86 -3.51
N ARG A 509 35.15 -15.53 -3.27
CA ARG A 509 36.11 -14.52 -3.75
C ARG A 509 37.50 -14.56 -3.06
N PRO A 510 37.65 -14.77 -1.74
CA PRO A 510 38.97 -14.85 -1.10
C PRO A 510 39.77 -16.11 -1.51
N LEU A 511 39.09 -17.24 -1.82
CA LEU A 511 39.72 -18.46 -2.32
C LEU A 511 40.33 -18.26 -3.71
N LEU A 512 39.61 -17.60 -4.62
CA LEU A 512 40.12 -17.26 -5.95
C LEU A 512 41.27 -16.24 -5.90
N ARG A 513 41.24 -15.28 -4.95
CA ARG A 513 42.33 -14.32 -4.75
C ARG A 513 43.57 -15.01 -4.17
N ARG A 514 43.42 -15.96 -3.23
CA ARG A 514 44.51 -16.82 -2.73
C ARG A 514 45.09 -17.72 -3.83
N LEU A 515 44.26 -18.37 -4.63
CA LEU A 515 44.69 -19.22 -5.75
C LEU A 515 45.41 -18.43 -6.85
N LYS A 516 44.95 -17.21 -7.17
CA LYS A 516 45.65 -16.30 -8.09
C LYS A 516 46.99 -15.80 -7.53
N CYS A 517 47.06 -15.55 -6.21
CA CYS A 517 48.31 -15.16 -5.55
C CYS A 517 49.33 -16.31 -5.49
N LEU A 518 48.86 -17.54 -5.25
CA LEU A 518 49.66 -18.77 -5.30
C LEU A 518 50.16 -19.07 -6.72
N LYS A 519 49.30 -18.91 -7.75
CA LYS A 519 49.72 -19.02 -9.17
C LYS A 519 50.73 -17.94 -9.57
N ARG A 520 50.61 -16.70 -9.06
CA ARG A 520 51.62 -15.64 -9.28
C ARG A 520 52.96 -16.00 -8.62
N ARG A 521 52.95 -16.47 -7.38
CA ARG A 521 54.18 -16.91 -6.67
C ARG A 521 54.85 -18.11 -7.35
N GLY A 522 54.08 -19.07 -7.86
CA GLY A 522 54.62 -20.19 -8.64
C GLY A 522 55.22 -19.76 -9.99
N ARG A 523 54.70 -18.69 -10.60
CA ARG A 523 55.24 -18.13 -11.86
C ARG A 523 56.51 -17.28 -11.64
N GLU A 524 56.63 -16.65 -10.47
CA GLU A 524 57.84 -15.94 -10.00
C GLU A 524 58.99 -16.92 -9.70
N GLN A 525 58.70 -18.02 -9.00
CA GLN A 525 59.69 -19.07 -8.67
C GLN A 525 60.17 -19.86 -9.89
N ARG A 526 59.35 -19.97 -10.94
CA ARG A 526 59.74 -20.59 -12.21
C ARG A 526 60.58 -19.67 -13.11
N ARG A 527 60.62 -18.36 -12.82
CA ARG A 527 61.55 -17.40 -13.46
C ARG A 527 62.92 -17.36 -12.78
N THR A 528 63.01 -17.67 -11.48
CA THR A 528 64.28 -17.68 -10.74
C THR A 528 65.05 -19.01 -10.80
N THR A 529 64.40 -20.09 -11.24
CA THR A 529 65.00 -21.43 -11.38
C THR A 529 65.37 -21.80 -12.83
N GLY A 530 65.11 -20.92 -13.80
CA GLY A 530 65.46 -21.11 -15.21
C GLY A 530 66.80 -20.49 -15.67
N SER A 531 67.60 -19.94 -14.75
CA SER A 531 68.87 -19.28 -15.06
C SER A 531 70.06 -19.87 -14.29
N ALA A 532 70.24 -21.19 -14.38
CA ALA A 532 71.47 -21.84 -13.94
C ALA A 532 71.87 -22.92 -14.95
N GLY A 533 72.66 -22.52 -15.95
CA GLY A 533 73.14 -23.45 -16.97
C GLY A 533 73.98 -22.83 -18.09
N ARG A 534 75.08 -22.11 -17.77
CA ARG A 534 76.41 -22.30 -18.39
C ARG A 534 77.43 -21.27 -17.89
N ALA A 535 78.56 -21.81 -17.42
CA ALA A 535 79.80 -21.16 -17.02
C ALA A 535 80.49 -20.45 -18.23
N THR A 536 81.48 -19.56 -18.13
CA THR A 536 82.75 -19.61 -17.38
C THR A 536 83.47 -18.24 -17.43
N ALA A 537 84.33 -18.03 -16.42
CA ALA A 537 85.65 -17.37 -16.47
C ALA A 537 85.80 -15.89 -16.03
N ALA A 538 86.85 -15.71 -15.21
CA ALA A 538 87.54 -14.51 -14.74
C ALA A 538 86.72 -13.63 -13.76
N GLY A 539 87.18 -13.27 -12.57
CA GLY A 539 88.50 -13.30 -11.95
C GLY A 539 88.54 -12.15 -10.93
N GLY A 540 89.27 -12.32 -9.83
CA GLY A 540 89.78 -11.17 -9.07
C GLY A 540 89.02 -10.73 -7.81
N ARG A 541 89.59 -11.16 -6.67
CA ARG A 541 90.01 -10.34 -5.52
C ARG A 541 89.01 -9.39 -4.83
N SER A 542 88.71 -9.78 -3.58
CA SER A 542 88.96 -9.04 -2.32
C SER A 542 88.61 -7.54 -2.26
N ARG A 543 87.71 -7.19 -1.32
CA ARG A 543 88.08 -6.35 -0.15
C ARG A 543 87.01 -6.40 0.95
N ARG A 544 87.49 -6.62 2.18
CA ARG A 544 86.77 -6.38 3.44
C ARG A 544 86.62 -4.87 3.69
N GLY A 545 85.51 -4.49 4.33
CA GLY A 545 85.30 -3.24 5.08
C GLY A 545 83.96 -3.36 5.84
N VAL A 546 83.93 -3.87 7.08
CA VAL A 546 84.07 -3.16 8.38
C VAL A 546 82.92 -2.19 8.72
N ARG A 547 82.19 -2.55 9.80
CA ARG A 547 81.37 -1.74 10.75
C ARG A 547 80.05 -1.14 10.20
N ALA A 548 78.99 -0.96 10.99
CA ALA A 548 78.88 -0.79 12.44
C ALA A 548 77.56 -1.34 13.00
N GLN A 549 77.65 -1.85 14.24
CA GLN A 549 76.55 -2.23 15.12
C GLN A 549 76.32 -1.08 16.11
N ARG A 550 75.10 -0.56 16.20
CA ARG A 550 74.56 0.25 17.32
C ARG A 550 73.07 -0.11 17.40
N GLY A 551 72.43 -0.46 18.52
CA GLY A 551 72.84 -0.42 19.92
C GLY A 551 71.90 0.48 20.73
N ARG A 552 70.76 -0.08 21.20
CA ARG A 552 69.91 0.36 22.34
C ARG A 552 69.21 1.74 22.21
N ARG A 553 68.04 2.02 22.80
CA ARG A 553 67.57 1.68 24.15
C ARG A 553 66.05 1.94 24.30
N ARG A 554 65.40 1.10 25.11
CA ARG A 554 64.07 1.27 25.74
C ARG A 554 64.06 2.45 26.73
N LYS A 555 62.88 3.02 27.01
CA LYS A 555 62.56 3.60 28.33
C LYS A 555 61.07 3.42 28.65
N GLY A 556 60.79 2.62 29.70
CA GLY A 556 59.51 2.56 30.41
C GLY A 556 59.57 3.43 31.68
N GLY A 557 58.40 3.70 32.28
CA GLY A 557 58.14 4.57 33.44
C GLY A 557 58.89 4.23 34.74
N ARG A 558 58.69 4.97 35.83
CA ARG A 558 57.45 5.08 36.63
C ARG A 558 57.57 6.25 37.65
N ALA A 559 56.42 6.57 38.26
CA ALA A 559 56.08 7.59 39.27
C ALA A 559 56.96 7.72 40.54
N VAL A 560 56.75 8.80 41.32
CA VAL A 560 56.14 8.81 42.69
C VAL A 560 56.27 10.19 43.39
N THR A 561 55.12 10.71 43.88
CA THR A 561 54.74 11.54 45.09
C THR A 561 55.66 12.67 45.60
N SER A 562 55.26 13.77 46.24
CA SER A 562 54.15 14.21 47.13
C SER A 562 54.27 15.76 47.24
N GLY A 563 53.24 16.60 47.35
CA GLY A 563 52.34 16.81 48.48
C GLY A 563 52.22 18.33 48.80
N ALA A 564 51.11 18.71 49.46
CA ALA A 564 50.82 19.98 50.16
C ALA A 564 50.23 21.20 49.39
N GLU A 565 48.92 21.38 49.62
CA GLU A 565 48.23 22.59 50.15
C GLU A 565 48.41 23.99 49.52
N SER A 566 47.26 24.55 49.09
CA SER A 566 46.70 25.84 49.57
C SER A 566 46.15 26.77 48.48
N ARG A 567 44.90 27.18 48.74
CA ARG A 567 44.23 28.47 48.44
C ARG A 567 43.64 28.74 47.05
N ALA A 568 42.31 28.94 47.11
CA ALA A 568 41.47 29.70 46.20
C ALA A 568 41.90 31.18 46.08
N PRO A 569 41.41 31.86 45.03
CA PRO A 569 40.61 33.08 45.24
C PRO A 569 39.30 32.98 44.44
N GLU A 570 38.14 33.16 45.08
CA GLU A 570 37.43 34.43 45.26
C GLU A 570 36.89 35.08 43.97
N ARG A 571 35.56 35.21 43.99
CA ARG A 571 34.69 35.97 43.07
C ARG A 571 35.05 37.46 43.09
N PRO A 572 34.64 38.20 42.05
CA PRO A 572 34.08 39.52 42.28
C PRO A 572 32.58 39.52 41.97
N ALA A 573 31.84 40.18 42.85
CA ALA A 573 30.41 40.42 42.77
C ALA A 573 30.13 41.84 42.25
N TYR A 574 28.94 41.99 41.64
CA TYR A 574 28.15 43.20 41.42
C TYR A 574 28.78 44.42 40.72
N SER A 575 28.26 44.71 39.52
CA SER A 575 28.05 46.07 39.06
C SER A 575 26.65 46.18 38.44
N THR A 576 25.87 47.06 39.03
CA THR A 576 24.53 47.51 38.65
C THR A 576 24.60 48.38 37.39
N ARG A 577 23.77 48.10 36.38
CA ARG A 577 23.28 49.13 35.45
C ARG A 577 22.00 48.71 34.73
N GLN A 578 20.93 49.41 35.15
CA GLN A 578 19.90 50.01 34.30
C GLN A 578 19.07 49.09 33.39
N SER A 579 17.92 48.73 33.94
CA SER A 579 16.60 48.71 33.31
C SER A 579 16.57 49.33 31.90
N GLN A 580 16.54 48.47 30.88
CA GLN A 580 15.98 48.86 29.59
C GLN A 580 14.54 48.37 29.55
N THR A 581 13.66 49.35 29.58
CA THR A 581 12.22 49.27 29.37
C THR A 581 11.88 48.43 28.14
N ALA A 582 10.96 47.50 28.33
CA ALA A 582 10.29 46.78 27.26
C ALA A 582 9.67 47.78 26.26
N VAL A 583 10.01 47.64 24.99
CA VAL A 583 9.34 48.31 23.88
C VAL A 583 8.04 47.53 23.62
N PRO A 584 6.85 48.17 23.66
CA PRO A 584 5.60 47.49 23.32
C PRO A 584 5.56 47.19 21.81
N PRO A 585 4.84 46.14 21.38
CA PRO A 585 4.70 45.83 19.96
C PRO A 585 3.97 46.98 19.26
N SER A 586 4.54 47.42 18.14
CA SER A 586 3.96 48.47 17.29
C SER A 586 2.64 47.98 16.68
N THR A 587 1.58 48.74 16.91
CA THR A 587 0.26 48.58 16.30
C THR A 587 0.38 48.64 14.77
N PRO A 588 -0.22 47.71 14.01
CA PRO A 588 -0.30 47.87 12.55
C PRO A 588 -1.25 49.03 12.20
N PRO A 589 -1.03 49.74 11.08
CA PRO A 589 -1.92 50.82 10.65
C PRO A 589 -3.30 50.25 10.26
N PRO A 590 -4.38 51.05 10.39
CA PRO A 590 -5.72 50.60 10.05
C PRO A 590 -5.84 50.31 8.54
N VAL A 591 -6.40 49.15 8.22
CA VAL A 591 -6.76 48.74 6.86
C VAL A 591 -7.86 49.67 6.35
N GLN A 592 -7.60 50.39 5.25
CA GLN A 592 -8.63 51.15 4.55
C GLN A 592 -9.66 50.19 3.93
N PRO A 593 -10.97 50.46 4.05
CA PRO A 593 -11.97 49.67 3.33
C PRO A 593 -11.84 49.88 1.82
N PRO A 594 -12.12 48.85 0.99
CA PRO A 594 -12.02 48.97 -0.45
C PRO A 594 -13.00 50.03 -0.97
N SER A 595 -12.53 50.82 -1.94
CA SER A 595 -13.38 51.79 -2.65
C SER A 595 -14.50 51.06 -3.42
N PRO A 596 -15.73 51.61 -3.46
CA PRO A 596 -16.81 51.03 -4.25
C PRO A 596 -16.45 51.06 -5.75
N PRO A 597 -16.90 50.09 -6.55
CA PRO A 597 -16.56 50.02 -7.96
C PRO A 597 -17.07 51.25 -8.71
N GLN A 598 -16.18 51.90 -9.45
CA GLN A 598 -16.51 52.95 -10.40
C GLN A 598 -17.43 52.38 -11.49
N ALA A 599 -18.59 53.01 -11.65
CA ALA A 599 -19.49 52.76 -12.76
C ALA A 599 -18.79 53.12 -14.08
N MET A 600 -18.40 52.12 -14.87
CA MET A 600 -18.15 52.32 -16.30
C MET A 600 -19.48 52.59 -16.97
N ARG A 601 -19.74 53.88 -17.21
CA ARG A 601 -20.55 54.33 -18.34
C ARG A 601 -19.80 53.95 -19.61
N ASP A 602 -20.33 52.98 -20.34
CA ASP A 602 -20.30 52.91 -21.80
C ASP A 602 -21.31 51.84 -22.23
N GLY A 603 -22.47 52.31 -22.71
CA GLY A 603 -23.52 51.44 -23.23
C GLY A 603 -23.32 51.17 -24.72
N PRO A 604 -23.66 49.97 -25.21
CA PRO A 604 -24.02 49.77 -26.61
C PRO A 604 -25.55 49.82 -26.79
N SER A 605 -25.95 50.42 -27.90
CA SER A 605 -27.32 50.72 -28.33
C SER A 605 -28.21 49.47 -28.50
N PRO A 606 -29.54 49.58 -28.34
CA PRO A 606 -30.46 48.45 -28.40
C PRO A 606 -30.80 48.03 -29.83
N TRP A 607 -30.89 46.71 -30.05
CA TRP A 607 -31.54 46.12 -31.22
C TRP A 607 -33.08 46.26 -31.11
N PRO A 608 -33.79 46.51 -32.21
CA PRO A 608 -35.24 46.73 -32.20
C PRO A 608 -35.98 45.39 -32.34
N GLY A 609 -36.95 45.13 -31.46
CA GLY A 609 -37.90 44.04 -31.71
C GLY A 609 -38.60 43.47 -30.49
N ALA A 610 -39.55 44.21 -29.92
CA ALA A 610 -40.79 43.68 -29.34
C ALA A 610 -41.63 44.85 -28.81
N GLY A 611 -42.68 45.20 -29.56
CA GLY A 611 -43.74 46.09 -29.10
C GLY A 611 -44.60 45.44 -27.99
N PRO A 612 -45.39 46.25 -27.26
CA PRO A 612 -45.68 46.02 -25.85
C PRO A 612 -46.95 45.20 -25.59
N ALA A 613 -46.96 44.56 -24.42
CA ALA A 613 -48.14 44.02 -23.77
C ALA A 613 -49.03 45.16 -23.24
N SER A 614 -50.34 45.07 -23.50
CA SER A 614 -51.37 45.87 -22.84
C SER A 614 -51.88 45.16 -21.60
N PHE A 615 -51.60 45.75 -20.44
CA PHE A 615 -52.31 45.50 -19.19
C PHE A 615 -53.76 45.97 -19.30
N GLY A 616 -54.68 45.17 -18.76
CA GLY A 616 -56.06 45.57 -18.50
C GLY A 616 -56.59 44.86 -17.26
N GLU A 617 -56.59 45.58 -16.13
CA GLU A 617 -57.37 45.25 -14.94
C GLU A 617 -58.88 45.43 -15.22
N ARG A 618 -59.69 44.45 -14.78
CA ARG A 618 -60.87 44.60 -13.89
C ARG A 618 -61.82 43.41 -14.03
N GLY A 619 -62.26 42.89 -12.88
CA GLY A 619 -63.30 41.88 -12.73
C GLY A 619 -63.18 41.18 -11.38
#